data_AF-A0A920VEM1-F1
#
_entry.id   AF-A0A920VEM1-F1
#
_cell.length_a   1.000
_cell.length_b   1.000
_cell.length_c   1.000
_cell.angle_alpha   90.00
_cell.angle_beta   90.00
_cell.angle_gamma   90.00
#
_symmetry.space_group_name_H-M   'P 1'
#
loop_
_entity.id
_entity.type
_entity.pdbx_description
1 polymer ?
#
loop_
_entity_poly.entity_id
_entity_poly.type
_entity_poly.pdbx_seq_one_letter_code
_entity_poly.pdbx_strand_id
1 'polypeptide(L)'
;MAQRVEQIQRISKMIQEFDAQGWHRTGTTADQESAKWLVNMGQHLGVDLTLERFHLNRVAPRECYLEVGERIIQGLPIFDGGFTAPEGISGSIGFIGSICQMAWTGSAEPPDL
;
A
#
# COMPACT_ATOMS: atom_id res chain seq x y z
N MET A 1 18.20 10.62 -31.25
CA MET A 1 18.45 11.07 -29.85
C MET A 1 17.39 12.03 -29.34
N ALA A 2 17.03 13.10 -30.06
CA ALA A 2 16.00 14.07 -29.66
C ALA A 2 14.63 13.45 -29.28
N GLN A 3 14.09 12.55 -30.11
CA GLN A 3 12.79 11.89 -29.85
C GLN A 3 12.75 11.11 -28.53
N ARG A 4 13.87 10.48 -28.13
CA ARG A 4 13.96 9.76 -26.85
C ARG A 4 13.95 10.74 -25.67
N VAL A 5 14.59 11.90 -25.80
CA VAL A 5 14.62 12.93 -24.76
C VAL A 5 13.23 13.53 -24.56
N GLU A 6 12.52 13.86 -25.64
CA GLU A 6 11.15 14.35 -25.57
C GLU A 6 10.19 13.32 -24.93
N GLN A 7 10.34 12.05 -25.30
CA GLN A 7 9.56 10.98 -24.70
C GLN A 7 9.80 10.89 -23.18
N ILE A 8 11.07 10.93 -22.74
CA ILE A 8 11.42 10.89 -21.32
C ILE A 8 10.82 12.09 -20.58
N GLN A 9 10.94 13.30 -21.15
CA GLN A 9 10.37 14.51 -20.53
C GLN A 9 8.86 14.40 -20.34
N ARG A 10 8.14 13.90 -21.35
CA ARG A 10 6.69 13.69 -21.28
C ARG A 10 6.31 12.66 -20.21
N ILE A 11 7.02 11.54 -20.14
CA ILE A 11 6.79 10.49 -19.12
C ILE A 11 7.08 11.04 -17.73
N SER A 12 8.22 11.70 -17.53
CA SER A 12 8.59 12.29 -16.24
C SER A 12 7.56 13.31 -15.77
N LYS A 13 7.07 14.18 -16.66
CA LYS A 13 6.02 15.15 -16.34
C LYS A 13 4.73 14.44 -15.88
N MET A 14 4.31 13.40 -16.59
CA MET A 14 3.11 12.64 -16.23
C MET A 14 3.24 11.94 -14.86
N ILE A 15 4.40 11.36 -14.56
CA ILE A 15 4.68 10.74 -13.25
C ILE A 15 4.64 11.81 -12.15
N GLN A 16 5.25 12.97 -12.36
CA GLN A 16 5.27 14.07 -11.39
C GLN A 16 3.86 14.65 -11.14
N GLU A 17 3.07 14.83 -12.20
CA GLU A 17 1.69 15.32 -12.09
C GLU A 17 0.77 14.33 -11.38
N PHE A 18 1.01 13.03 -11.56
CA PHE A 18 0.31 11.98 -10.81
C PHE A 18 0.72 12.01 -9.34
N ASP A 19 2.03 11.88 -9.05
CA ASP A 19 2.59 11.84 -7.69
C ASP A 19 2.22 13.07 -6.84
N ALA A 20 2.14 14.25 -7.46
CA ALA A 20 1.74 15.49 -6.80
C ALA A 20 0.30 15.47 -6.22
N GLN A 21 -0.51 14.48 -6.60
CA GLN A 21 -1.88 14.30 -6.08
C GLN A 21 -1.90 13.62 -4.71
N GLY A 22 -0.75 13.10 -4.24
CA GLY A 22 -0.54 12.64 -2.89
C GLY A 22 -0.72 11.13 -2.71
N TRP A 23 -1.38 10.72 -1.64
CA TRP A 23 -1.43 9.30 -1.26
C TRP A 23 -2.47 8.52 -2.07
N HIS A 24 -2.02 7.82 -3.12
CA HIS A 24 -2.84 7.07 -4.08
C HIS A 24 -3.46 5.76 -3.55
N ARG A 25 -3.98 5.76 -2.31
CA ARG A 25 -4.66 4.59 -1.76
C ARG A 25 -6.09 4.49 -2.31
N THR A 26 -6.46 3.33 -2.83
CA THR A 26 -7.83 3.06 -3.34
C THR A 26 -8.90 3.38 -2.30
N GLY A 27 -10.00 4.00 -2.75
CA GLY A 27 -11.10 4.43 -1.90
C GLY A 27 -10.78 5.65 -1.02
N THR A 28 -9.83 6.47 -1.44
CA THR A 28 -9.54 7.79 -0.84
C THR A 28 -9.89 8.92 -1.81
N THR A 29 -9.83 10.17 -1.33
CA THR A 29 -10.02 11.35 -2.19
C THR A 29 -9.00 11.39 -3.32
N ALA A 30 -7.73 11.09 -3.07
CA ALA A 30 -6.69 11.10 -4.10
C ALA A 30 -6.94 10.06 -5.20
N ASP A 31 -7.45 8.88 -4.84
CA ASP A 31 -7.89 7.85 -5.80
C ASP A 31 -8.99 8.41 -6.73
N GLN A 32 -10.02 9.05 -6.16
CA GLN A 32 -11.09 9.67 -6.94
C GLN A 32 -10.62 10.82 -7.84
N GLU A 33 -9.78 11.71 -7.30
CA GLU A 33 -9.27 12.86 -8.07
C GLU A 33 -8.34 12.41 -9.19
N SER A 34 -7.51 11.39 -8.96
CA SER A 34 -6.63 10.83 -10.00
C SER A 34 -7.40 10.17 -11.14
N ALA A 35 -8.51 9.48 -10.85
CA ALA A 35 -9.39 8.95 -11.88
C ALA A 35 -10.02 10.06 -12.74
N LYS A 36 -10.52 11.14 -12.09
CA LYS A 36 -11.08 12.31 -12.81
C LYS A 36 -10.02 13.01 -13.66
N TRP A 37 -8.82 13.18 -13.13
CA TRP A 37 -7.68 13.76 -13.84
C TRP A 37 -7.35 12.96 -15.11
N LEU A 38 -7.28 11.63 -15.01
CA LEU A 38 -7.00 10.76 -16.15
C LEU A 38 -8.09 10.85 -17.23
N VAL A 39 -9.37 10.87 -16.84
CA VAL A 39 -10.49 11.07 -17.78
C VAL A 39 -10.37 12.42 -18.50
N ASN A 40 -10.07 13.49 -17.76
CA ASN A 40 -9.90 14.82 -18.34
C ASN A 40 -8.73 14.85 -19.35
N MET A 41 -7.62 14.19 -19.04
CA MET A 41 -6.50 14.05 -19.98
C MET A 41 -6.89 13.32 -21.27
N GLY A 42 -7.61 12.19 -21.16
CA GLY A 42 -8.09 11.45 -22.33
C GLY A 42 -9.03 12.27 -23.20
N GLN A 43 -9.96 13.01 -22.58
CA GLN A 43 -10.88 13.90 -23.30
C GLN A 43 -10.15 14.99 -24.09
N HIS A 44 -9.09 15.59 -23.52
CA HIS A 44 -8.24 16.56 -24.24
C HIS A 44 -7.49 15.95 -25.44
N LEU A 45 -7.31 14.63 -25.45
CA LEU A 45 -6.70 13.88 -26.54
C LEU A 45 -7.73 13.30 -27.52
N GLY A 46 -9.03 13.59 -27.33
CA GLY A 46 -10.12 13.05 -28.16
C GLY A 46 -10.44 11.58 -27.87
N VAL A 47 -10.03 11.06 -26.72
CA VAL A 47 -10.35 9.70 -26.26
C VAL A 47 -11.61 9.74 -25.42
N ASP A 48 -12.58 8.87 -25.74
CA ASP A 48 -13.79 8.69 -24.95
C ASP A 48 -13.51 7.77 -23.75
N LEU A 49 -13.35 8.38 -22.57
CA LEU A 49 -13.13 7.69 -21.30
C LEU A 49 -14.33 7.87 -20.38
N THR A 50 -14.69 6.82 -19.67
CA THR A 50 -15.80 6.83 -18.71
C THR A 50 -15.31 6.53 -17.30
N LEU A 51 -15.98 7.12 -16.29
CA LEU A 51 -15.76 6.81 -14.88
C LEU A 51 -16.73 5.71 -14.45
N GLU A 52 -16.20 4.51 -14.20
CA GLU A 52 -16.96 3.43 -13.60
C GLU A 52 -16.87 3.48 -12.06
N ARG A 53 -18.00 3.23 -11.38
CA ARG A 53 -18.07 3.21 -9.93
C ARG A 53 -18.46 1.81 -9.47
N PHE A 54 -17.76 1.33 -8.45
CA PHE A 54 -18.07 0.07 -7.78
C PHE A 54 -17.92 0.23 -6.27
N HIS A 55 -18.60 -0.65 -5.52
CA HIS A 55 -18.48 -0.70 -4.07
C HIS A 55 -17.24 -1.49 -3.67
N LEU A 56 -16.53 -1.04 -2.64
CA LEU A 56 -15.40 -1.75 -2.07
C LEU A 56 -15.41 -1.66 -0.54
N ASN A 57 -14.97 -2.73 0.12
CA ASN A 57 -14.74 -2.75 1.55
C ASN A 57 -13.32 -2.23 1.82
N ARG A 58 -13.21 -0.98 2.26
CA ARG A 58 -11.90 -0.37 2.50
C ARG A 58 -11.33 -0.82 3.84
N VAL A 59 -10.18 -1.47 3.80
CA VAL A 59 -9.35 -1.73 4.97
C VAL A 59 -8.40 -0.57 5.20
N ALA A 60 -8.41 0.01 6.39
CA ALA A 60 -7.48 1.05 6.81
C ALA A 60 -6.82 0.62 8.13
N PRO A 61 -5.53 0.21 8.10
CA PRO A 61 -4.76 -0.06 9.30
C PRO A 61 -4.81 1.13 10.26
N ARG A 62 -5.01 0.84 11.54
CA ARG A 62 -4.89 1.83 12.62
C ARG A 62 -3.48 1.70 13.21
N GLU A 63 -3.33 1.97 14.50
CA GLU A 63 -2.12 1.61 15.23
C GLU A 63 -1.90 0.10 15.13
N CYS A 64 -0.69 -0.29 14.73
CA CYS A 64 -0.31 -1.67 14.48
C CYS A 64 1.10 -1.87 15.03
N TYR A 65 1.23 -2.77 15.99
CA TYR A 65 2.49 -3.05 16.65
C TYR A 65 2.57 -4.50 17.12
N LEU A 66 3.79 -4.95 17.39
CA LEU A 66 4.09 -6.16 18.13
C LEU A 66 4.69 -5.76 19.48
N GLU A 67 4.18 -6.34 20.56
CA GLU A 67 4.74 -6.19 21.89
C GLU A 67 5.50 -7.48 22.29
N VAL A 68 6.77 -7.33 22.67
CA VAL A 68 7.62 -8.44 23.13
C VAL A 68 8.33 -8.03 24.41
N GLY A 69 7.91 -8.58 25.55
CA GLY A 69 8.36 -8.13 26.86
C GLY A 69 8.00 -6.65 27.04
N GLU A 70 8.97 -5.80 27.36
CA GLU A 70 8.76 -4.35 27.53
C GLU A 70 8.96 -3.55 26.22
N ARG A 71 9.12 -4.23 25.08
CA ARG A 71 9.41 -3.58 23.79
C ARG A 71 8.18 -3.52 22.90
N ILE A 72 7.93 -2.33 22.35
CA ILE A 72 6.93 -2.11 21.30
C ILE A 72 7.66 -1.95 19.96
N ILE A 73 7.25 -2.73 18.97
CA ILE A 73 7.79 -2.70 17.60
C ILE A 73 6.66 -2.29 16.66
N GLN A 74 6.74 -1.08 16.11
CA GLN A 74 5.76 -0.59 15.14
C GLN A 74 5.83 -1.39 13.84
N GLY A 75 4.68 -1.68 13.24
CA GLY A 75 4.62 -2.48 12.02
C GLY A 75 3.35 -2.22 11.21
N LEU A 76 3.35 -2.68 9.97
CA LEU A 76 2.15 -2.71 9.14
C LEU A 76 1.73 -4.16 8.90
N PRO A 77 0.43 -4.48 8.95
CA PRO A 77 -0.05 -5.78 8.53
C PRO A 77 0.38 -6.06 7.10
N ILE A 78 0.76 -7.31 6.82
CA ILE A 78 1.00 -7.76 5.45
C ILE A 78 -0.30 -7.63 4.64
N PHE A 79 -0.17 -7.37 3.34
CA PHE A 79 -1.31 -7.38 2.45
C PHE A 79 -2.00 -8.75 2.51
N ASP A 80 -3.34 -8.75 2.60
CA ASP A 80 -4.16 -9.95 2.77
C ASP A 80 -3.87 -10.74 4.07
N GLY A 81 -3.18 -10.12 5.03
CA GLY A 81 -3.12 -10.59 6.40
C GLY A 81 -4.50 -10.50 7.03
N GLY A 82 -4.92 -11.57 7.72
CA GLY A 82 -6.16 -11.57 8.49
C GLY A 82 -6.19 -10.46 9.55
N PHE A 83 -7.38 -10.23 10.10
CA PHE A 83 -7.58 -9.23 11.15
C PHE A 83 -7.46 -9.85 12.54
N THR A 84 -6.87 -9.11 13.46
CA THR A 84 -7.05 -9.35 14.89
C THR A 84 -8.34 -8.68 15.38
N ALA A 85 -8.81 -9.08 16.55
CA ALA A 85 -9.78 -8.28 17.31
C ALA A 85 -9.14 -6.95 17.76
N PRO A 86 -9.93 -5.93 18.17
CA PRO A 86 -9.42 -4.65 18.64
C PRO A 86 -8.39 -4.74 19.78
N GLU A 87 -8.52 -5.75 20.64
CA GLU A 87 -7.63 -6.08 21.75
C GLU A 87 -6.32 -6.77 21.33
N GLY A 88 -6.16 -7.08 20.03
CA GLY A 88 -5.01 -7.80 19.50
C GLY A 88 -5.09 -9.31 19.74
N ILE A 89 -3.94 -9.96 19.58
CA ILE A 89 -3.74 -11.38 19.95
C ILE A 89 -2.49 -11.47 20.82
N SER A 90 -2.48 -12.40 21.77
CA SER A 90 -1.36 -12.61 22.68
C SER A 90 -1.11 -14.09 22.88
N GLY A 91 0.15 -14.45 23.14
CA GLY A 91 0.57 -15.83 23.23
C GLY A 91 2.07 -16.02 23.02
N SER A 92 2.51 -17.28 23.04
CA SER A 92 3.89 -17.62 22.74
C SER A 92 4.16 -17.54 21.23
N ILE A 93 5.32 -17.00 20.87
CA ILE A 93 5.83 -17.00 19.50
C ILE A 93 6.89 -18.10 19.33
N GLY A 94 6.83 -18.84 18.24
CA GLY A 94 7.78 -19.91 17.93
C GLY A 94 7.90 -20.14 16.42
N PHE A 95 8.66 -21.14 16.02
CA PHE A 95 8.75 -21.51 14.60
C PHE A 95 7.43 -22.07 14.07
N ILE A 96 7.25 -22.00 12.75
CA ILE A 96 6.15 -22.69 12.06
C ILE A 96 6.19 -24.18 12.43
N GLY A 97 5.04 -24.73 12.85
CA GLY A 97 4.91 -26.13 13.27
C GLY A 97 5.26 -26.42 14.73
N SER A 98 5.67 -25.40 15.50
CA SER A 98 5.84 -25.54 16.95
C SER A 98 4.49 -25.57 17.70
N ILE A 99 4.54 -25.83 19.01
CA ILE A 99 3.38 -25.76 19.91
C ILE A 99 2.96 -24.32 20.26
N CYS A 100 3.68 -23.32 19.77
CA CYS A 100 3.41 -21.92 20.05
C CYS A 100 2.14 -21.45 19.31
N GLN A 101 1.45 -20.47 19.91
CA GLN A 101 0.19 -19.94 19.37
C GLN A 101 0.42 -19.03 18.15
N MET A 102 1.60 -18.42 18.07
CA MET A 102 2.01 -17.55 16.97
C MET A 102 3.27 -18.09 16.30
N ALA A 103 3.27 -18.09 14.97
CA ALA A 103 4.41 -18.54 14.18
C ALA A 103 5.25 -17.35 13.68
N TRP A 104 6.55 -17.41 13.88
CA TRP A 104 7.53 -16.54 13.27
C TRP A 104 7.91 -17.08 11.88
N THR A 105 7.77 -16.25 10.85
CA THR A 105 8.06 -16.62 9.45
C THR A 105 9.25 -15.86 8.85
N GLY A 106 9.96 -15.06 9.64
CA GLY A 106 11.11 -14.30 9.17
C GLY A 106 12.34 -15.17 8.91
N SER A 107 13.18 -14.79 7.96
CA SER A 107 14.51 -15.35 7.79
C SER A 107 15.40 -14.91 8.95
N ALA A 108 15.99 -15.85 9.68
CA ALA A 108 17.08 -15.57 10.60
C ALA A 108 18.34 -15.26 9.76
N GLU A 109 18.48 -14.02 9.29
CA GLU A 109 19.83 -13.49 9.11
C GLU A 109 20.32 -13.19 10.54
N PRO A 110 21.35 -13.88 11.06
CA PRO A 110 21.94 -13.50 12.33
C PRO A 110 22.44 -12.05 12.22
N PRO A 111 22.34 -11.23 13.28
CA PRO A 111 23.00 -9.93 13.26
C PRO A 111 24.49 -10.17 12.99
N ASP A 112 25.02 -9.52 11.96
CA ASP A 112 26.45 -9.49 11.68
C ASP A 112 27.21 -9.17 12.98
N LEU A 113 28.10 -10.08 13.40
CA LEU A 113 29.06 -9.87 14.48
C LEU A 113 30.29 -9.12 13.96
#